data_AF-A0A6B3RS94-F1
#
_entry.id   AF-A0A6B3RS94-F1
#
_cell.length_a   1.000
_cell.length_b   1.000
_cell.length_c   1.000
_cell.angle_alpha   90.00
_cell.angle_beta   90.00
_cell.angle_gamma   90.00
#
_symmetry.space_group_name_H-M   'P 1'
#
loop_
_entity.id
_entity.type
_entity.pdbx_description
1 polymer ?
#
loop_
_entity_poly.entity_id
_entity_poly.type
_entity_poly.pdbx_seq_one_letter_code
_entity_poly.pdbx_strand_id
1 'polypeptide(L)'
;MERNKRILGVATLPLYIGPLLAGLSGSGWAAVPVFVALMTLWLVVMRPQHWPRQMALWTGQVAVAGAAQVAVHALIVVALFAIGRGIGGVAGVVLPLSPLVPVALAFFAIPLSRLVWTPEAGRRVAAAEPDPMLAALLDLPDDADPVLVADAIAAAVSAPGGAARLARLQAVLAAEGDGHAGLRQGLALWAEDAARRGAGREAAAVG
;
A
#
# COMPACT_ATOMS: atom_id res chain seq x y z
N MET A 1 -16.41 -10.07 9.13
CA MET A 1 -15.46 -9.41 8.20
C MET A 1 -16.10 -8.28 7.38
N GLU A 2 -17.40 -8.35 7.04
CA GLU A 2 -18.09 -7.34 6.21
C GLU A 2 -18.21 -5.93 6.82
N ARG A 3 -18.42 -5.82 8.14
CA ARG A 3 -18.61 -4.51 8.81
C ARG A 3 -17.41 -3.57 8.63
N ASN A 4 -16.18 -4.08 8.74
CA ASN A 4 -14.97 -3.28 8.53
C ASN A 4 -14.79 -2.86 7.06
N LYS A 5 -15.17 -3.70 6.09
CA LYS A 5 -15.11 -3.37 4.66
C LYS A 5 -16.08 -2.24 4.30
N ARG A 6 -17.29 -2.26 4.88
CA ARG A 6 -18.30 -1.20 4.66
C ARG A 6 -17.87 0.13 5.25
N ILE A 7 -17.32 0.15 6.46
CA ILE A 7 -16.87 1.39 7.11
C ILE A 7 -15.66 1.99 6.36
N LEU A 8 -14.75 1.15 5.87
CA LEU A 8 -13.66 1.59 4.98
C LEU A 8 -14.19 2.24 3.70
N GLY A 9 -15.12 1.58 3.02
CA GLY A 9 -15.70 2.07 1.77
C GLY A 9 -16.42 3.40 1.95
N VAL A 10 -17.09 3.59 3.09
CA VAL A 10 -17.74 4.86 3.46
C VAL A 10 -16.71 5.96 3.75
N ALA A 11 -15.56 5.64 4.36
CA ALA A 11 -14.52 6.62 4.69
C ALA A 11 -13.72 7.10 3.47
N THR A 12 -13.55 6.27 2.44
CA THR A 12 -12.94 6.66 1.16
C THR A 12 -13.92 7.25 0.16
N LEU A 13 -15.22 7.04 0.33
CA LEU A 13 -16.26 7.59 -0.55
C LEU A 13 -16.11 9.10 -0.81
N PRO A 14 -15.81 9.96 0.20
CA PRO A 14 -15.68 11.40 -0.02
C PRO A 14 -14.53 11.76 -0.97
N LEU A 15 -13.48 10.93 -1.03
CA LEU A 15 -12.34 11.10 -1.93
C LEU A 15 -12.74 10.93 -3.41
N TYR A 16 -13.70 10.06 -3.70
CA TYR A 16 -14.25 9.83 -5.04
C TYR A 16 -15.41 10.78 -5.36
N ILE A 17 -16.19 11.19 -4.36
CA ILE A 17 -17.28 12.16 -4.53
C ILE A 17 -16.74 13.56 -4.89
N GLY A 18 -15.58 13.95 -4.35
CA GLY A 18 -14.96 15.25 -4.66
C GLY A 18 -14.81 15.53 -6.17
N PRO A 19 -14.08 14.71 -6.94
CA PRO A 19 -13.95 14.86 -8.40
C PRO A 19 -15.29 14.89 -9.14
N LEU A 20 -16.24 14.05 -8.73
CA LEU A 20 -17.57 13.98 -9.31
C LEU A 20 -18.35 15.29 -9.12
N LEU A 21 -18.38 15.84 -7.90
CA LEU A 21 -19.03 17.11 -7.59
C LEU A 21 -18.33 18.30 -8.26
N ALA A 22 -17.00 18.25 -8.40
CA ALA A 22 -16.25 19.25 -9.14
C ALA A 22 -16.66 19.26 -10.63
N GLY A 23 -16.84 18.08 -11.24
CA GLY A 23 -17.38 17.97 -12.59
C GLY A 23 -18.80 18.53 -12.71
N LEU A 24 -19.67 18.19 -11.76
CA LEU A 24 -21.07 18.60 -11.73
C LEU A 24 -21.27 20.11 -11.48
N SER A 25 -20.38 20.74 -10.72
CA SER A 25 -20.34 22.19 -10.51
C SER A 25 -19.75 22.97 -11.69
N GLY A 26 -19.37 22.28 -12.77
CA GLY A 26 -18.81 22.90 -13.96
C GLY A 26 -17.39 23.42 -13.79
N SER A 27 -16.67 22.99 -12.75
CA SER A 27 -15.28 23.38 -12.50
C SER A 27 -14.40 23.16 -13.73
N GLY A 28 -13.35 23.96 -13.89
CA GLY A 28 -12.41 23.84 -15.00
C GLY A 28 -11.52 22.60 -14.89
N TRP A 29 -10.95 22.15 -16.01
CA TRP A 29 -10.01 21.02 -16.06
C TRP A 29 -8.76 21.20 -15.18
N ALA A 30 -8.41 22.45 -14.84
CA ALA A 30 -7.35 22.77 -13.90
C ALA A 30 -7.57 22.19 -12.48
N ALA A 31 -8.81 21.81 -12.13
CA ALA A 31 -9.11 21.19 -10.83
C ALA A 31 -8.66 19.71 -10.76
N VAL A 32 -8.58 19.00 -11.89
CA VAL A 32 -8.20 17.58 -11.96
C VAL A 32 -6.86 17.28 -11.26
N PRO A 33 -5.74 17.97 -11.55
CA PRO A 33 -4.47 17.67 -10.90
C PRO A 33 -4.51 17.83 -9.37
N VAL A 34 -5.37 18.70 -8.83
CA VAL A 34 -5.56 18.85 -7.38
C VAL A 34 -6.14 17.56 -6.78
N PHE A 35 -7.17 16.99 -7.40
CA PHE A 35 -7.76 15.72 -6.95
C PHE A 35 -6.81 14.53 -7.12
N VAL A 36 -6.03 14.50 -8.20
CA VAL A 36 -4.98 13.48 -8.40
C VAL A 36 -3.95 13.56 -7.27
N ALA A 37 -3.53 14.77 -6.88
CA ALA A 37 -2.60 14.97 -5.78
C ALA A 37 -3.20 14.51 -4.44
N LEU A 38 -4.47 14.81 -4.17
CA LEU A 38 -5.16 14.35 -2.95
C LEU A 38 -5.31 12.82 -2.90
N MET A 39 -5.68 12.17 -4.01
CA MET A 39 -5.73 10.70 -4.09
C MET A 39 -4.34 10.08 -3.89
N THR A 40 -3.32 10.65 -4.52
CA THR A 40 -1.94 10.18 -4.37
C THR A 40 -1.47 10.32 -2.93
N LEU A 41 -1.72 11.48 -2.30
CA LEU A 41 -1.41 11.71 -0.89
C LEU A 41 -2.12 10.70 0.01
N TRP A 42 -3.41 10.45 -0.23
CA TRP A 42 -4.16 9.43 0.49
C TRP A 42 -3.51 8.05 0.37
N LEU A 43 -3.03 7.69 -0.81
CA LEU A 43 -2.40 6.41 -1.08
C LEU A 43 -1.06 6.25 -0.34
N VAL A 44 -0.23 7.30 -0.38
CA VAL A 44 1.03 7.37 0.39
C VAL A 44 0.74 7.21 1.89
N VAL A 45 -0.30 7.88 2.39
CA VAL A 45 -0.71 7.83 3.79
C VAL A 45 -1.26 6.46 4.16
N MET A 46 -2.06 5.80 3.33
CA MET A 46 -2.68 4.51 3.65
C MET A 46 -1.76 3.32 3.45
N ARG A 47 -0.81 3.41 2.51
CA ARG A 47 0.06 2.31 2.12
C ARG A 47 1.54 2.72 2.20
N PRO A 48 2.04 3.17 3.36
CA PRO A 48 3.41 3.67 3.50
C PRO A 48 4.47 2.63 3.15
N GLN A 49 4.16 1.34 3.22
CA GLN A 49 5.06 0.24 2.83
C GLN A 49 5.34 0.13 1.33
N HIS A 50 4.49 0.69 0.48
CA HIS A 50 4.69 0.70 -0.97
C HIS A 50 5.54 1.89 -1.44
N TRP A 51 5.84 2.84 -0.55
CA TRP A 51 6.56 4.07 -0.86
C TRP A 51 7.87 4.12 -0.08
N PRO A 52 9.03 3.87 -0.72
CA PRO A 52 10.30 3.87 -0.03
C PRO A 52 10.61 5.25 0.56
N ARG A 53 10.92 5.28 1.87
CA ARG A 53 11.26 6.53 2.57
C ARG A 53 12.68 7.01 2.27
N GLN A 54 13.56 6.11 1.85
CA GLN A 54 14.95 6.41 1.52
C GLN A 54 15.10 6.42 0.00
N MET A 55 15.78 7.45 -0.52
CA MET A 55 16.06 7.58 -1.96
C MET A 55 16.82 6.37 -2.51
N ALA A 56 17.71 5.77 -1.72
CA ALA A 56 18.49 4.59 -2.10
C ALA A 56 17.63 3.34 -2.39
N LEU A 57 16.39 3.30 -1.89
CA LEU A 57 15.47 2.18 -2.08
C LEU A 57 14.54 2.38 -3.29
N TRP A 58 14.62 3.53 -3.98
CA TRP A 58 13.90 3.78 -5.22
C TRP A 58 14.61 3.09 -6.40
N THR A 59 14.24 1.83 -6.62
CA THR A 59 14.64 1.11 -7.85
C THR A 59 13.71 1.48 -9.01
N GLY A 60 14.16 1.27 -10.25
CA GLY A 60 13.34 1.54 -11.44
C GLY A 60 12.00 0.79 -11.42
N GLN A 61 11.98 -0.44 -10.91
CA GLN A 61 10.75 -1.23 -10.79
C GLN A 61 9.76 -0.64 -9.78
N VAL A 62 10.25 -0.16 -8.63
CA VAL A 62 9.41 0.52 -7.63
C VAL A 62 8.86 1.84 -8.17
N ALA A 63 9.69 2.59 -8.90
CA ALA A 63 9.27 3.82 -9.55
C ALA A 63 8.16 3.57 -10.57
N VAL A 64 8.29 2.55 -11.42
CA VAL A 64 7.26 2.17 -12.41
C VAL A 64 5.98 1.72 -11.74
N ALA A 65 6.05 0.89 -10.69
CA ALA A 65 4.86 0.44 -9.96
C ALA A 65 4.12 1.62 -9.29
N GLY A 66 4.87 2.53 -8.65
CA GLY A 66 4.31 3.75 -8.07
C GLY A 66 3.67 4.66 -9.14
N ALA A 67 4.35 4.86 -10.27
CA ALA A 67 3.83 5.65 -11.38
C ALA A 67 2.57 5.04 -11.99
N ALA A 68 2.54 3.72 -12.19
CA ALA A 68 1.35 3.01 -12.67
C ALA A 68 0.17 3.17 -11.69
N GLN A 69 0.44 3.09 -10.40
CA GLN A 69 -0.58 3.30 -9.38
C GLN A 69 -1.15 4.73 -9.42
N VAL A 70 -0.29 5.75 -9.51
CA VAL A 70 -0.70 7.14 -9.69
C VAL A 70 -1.49 7.33 -10.99
N ALA A 71 -1.06 6.71 -12.09
CA ALA A 71 -1.75 6.79 -13.38
C ALA A 71 -3.17 6.22 -13.32
N VAL A 72 -3.36 5.05 -12.68
CA VAL A 72 -4.69 4.47 -12.46
C VAL A 72 -5.57 5.42 -11.64
N HIS A 73 -5.02 6.07 -10.61
CA HIS A 73 -5.78 7.04 -9.80
C HIS A 73 -6.14 8.29 -10.61
N ALA A 74 -5.22 8.76 -11.45
CA ALA A 74 -5.50 9.87 -12.37
C ALA A 74 -6.62 9.52 -13.34
N LEU A 75 -6.63 8.31 -13.91
CA LEU A 75 -7.71 7.83 -14.78
C LEU A 75 -9.06 7.80 -14.05
N ILE A 76 -9.09 7.29 -12.82
CA ILE A 76 -10.32 7.28 -12.00
C ILE A 76 -10.82 8.70 -11.74
N VAL A 77 -9.93 9.63 -11.36
CA VAL A 77 -10.29 11.04 -11.12
C VAL A 77 -10.85 11.68 -12.39
N VAL A 78 -10.18 11.49 -13.54
CA VAL A 78 -10.62 12.01 -14.84
C VAL A 78 -11.98 11.43 -15.22
N ALA A 79 -12.19 10.12 -15.02
CA ALA A 79 -13.46 9.46 -15.32
C ALA A 79 -14.60 10.02 -14.44
N LEU A 80 -14.39 10.13 -13.12
CA LEU A 80 -15.38 10.70 -12.20
C LEU A 80 -15.70 12.16 -12.53
N PHE A 81 -14.68 12.95 -12.83
CA PHE A 81 -14.85 14.34 -13.24
C PHE A 81 -15.63 14.47 -14.54
N ALA A 82 -15.29 13.65 -15.55
CA ALA A 82 -15.98 13.60 -16.83
C ALA A 82 -17.45 13.15 -16.68
N ILE A 83 -17.72 12.16 -15.83
CA ILE A 83 -19.08 11.72 -15.50
C ILE A 83 -19.86 12.86 -14.85
N GLY A 84 -19.31 13.51 -13.83
CA GLY A 84 -19.96 14.63 -13.16
C GLY A 84 -20.28 15.77 -14.12
N ARG A 85 -19.34 16.09 -15.00
CA ARG A 85 -19.50 17.12 -16.04
C ARG A 85 -20.51 16.71 -17.11
N GLY A 86 -20.53 15.44 -17.51
CA GLY A 86 -21.52 14.88 -18.42
C GLY A 86 -22.94 14.96 -17.85
N ILE A 87 -23.10 14.61 -16.57
CA ILE A 87 -24.39 14.73 -15.86
C ILE A 87 -24.81 16.20 -15.77
N GLY A 88 -23.93 17.11 -15.31
CA GLY A 88 -24.26 18.53 -15.21
C GLY A 88 -24.59 19.17 -16.57
N GLY A 89 -23.89 18.75 -17.62
CA GLY A 89 -24.14 19.20 -18.99
C GLY A 89 -25.46 18.69 -19.58
N VAL A 90 -25.79 17.40 -19.40
CA VAL A 90 -27.04 16.81 -19.89
C VAL A 90 -28.25 17.28 -19.09
N ALA A 91 -28.12 17.40 -17.77
CA ALA A 91 -29.19 17.88 -16.91
C ALA A 91 -29.44 19.39 -17.05
N GLY A 92 -28.51 20.14 -17.65
CA GLY A 92 -28.54 21.61 -17.67
C GLY A 92 -28.42 22.22 -16.28
N VAL A 93 -28.04 21.43 -15.27
CA VAL A 93 -27.91 21.84 -13.88
C VAL A 93 -26.43 21.95 -13.54
N VAL A 94 -25.96 23.20 -13.40
CA VAL A 94 -24.67 23.48 -12.78
C VAL A 94 -24.93 23.75 -11.31
N LEU A 95 -24.42 22.89 -10.43
CA LEU A 95 -24.53 23.14 -9.00
C LEU A 95 -23.68 24.37 -8.65
N PRO A 96 -24.26 25.42 -8.02
CA PRO A 96 -23.53 26.63 -7.63
C PRO A 96 -22.69 26.37 -6.38
N LEU A 97 -21.81 25.37 -6.45
CA LEU A 97 -20.87 25.05 -5.40
C LEU A 97 -19.62 25.89 -5.57
N SER A 98 -19.11 26.40 -4.45
CA SER A 98 -17.76 26.93 -4.42
C SER A 98 -16.77 25.81 -4.80
N PRO A 99 -15.78 26.07 -5.67
CA PRO A 99 -14.74 25.09 -6.05
C PRO A 99 -13.99 24.49 -4.86
N LEU A 100 -14.00 25.18 -3.71
CA LEU A 100 -13.38 24.70 -2.47
C LEU A 100 -14.17 23.58 -1.80
N VAL A 101 -15.49 23.48 -1.99
CA VAL A 101 -16.31 22.48 -1.30
C VAL A 101 -15.93 21.05 -1.71
N PRO A 102 -15.84 20.71 -3.02
CA PRO A 102 -15.42 19.37 -3.42
C PRO A 102 -13.97 19.04 -3.01
N VAL A 103 -13.09 20.04 -3.02
CA VAL A 103 -11.69 19.90 -2.59
C VAL A 103 -11.60 19.62 -1.09
N ALA A 104 -12.31 20.41 -0.27
CA ALA A 104 -12.37 20.21 1.18
C ALA A 104 -12.93 18.82 1.52
N LEU A 105 -13.99 18.39 0.82
CA LEU A 105 -14.57 17.06 1.02
C LEU A 105 -13.55 15.94 0.76
N ALA A 106 -12.81 16.03 -0.35
CA ALA A 106 -11.75 15.08 -0.68
C ALA A 106 -10.58 15.15 0.33
N PHE A 107 -10.21 16.35 0.78
CA PHE A 107 -9.14 16.54 1.77
C PHE A 107 -9.50 15.94 3.13
N PHE A 108 -10.72 16.18 3.64
CA PHE A 108 -11.18 15.63 4.92
C PHE A 108 -11.34 14.10 4.89
N ALA A 109 -11.51 13.50 3.71
CA ALA A 109 -11.50 12.05 3.54
C ALA A 109 -10.19 11.43 4.05
N ILE A 110 -9.07 12.14 3.96
CA ILE A 110 -7.73 11.65 4.34
C ILE A 110 -7.63 11.38 5.86
N PRO A 111 -7.83 12.38 6.75
CA PRO A 111 -7.81 12.13 8.19
C PRO A 111 -8.98 11.24 8.64
N LEU A 112 -10.16 11.35 8.01
CA LEU A 112 -11.31 10.51 8.34
C LEU A 112 -11.03 9.03 8.07
N SER A 113 -10.39 8.72 6.94
CA SER A 113 -9.95 7.38 6.63
C SER A 113 -8.93 6.87 7.67
N ARG A 114 -8.04 7.73 8.18
CA ARG A 114 -7.06 7.34 9.22
C ARG A 114 -7.72 7.08 10.58
N LEU A 115 -8.77 7.81 10.94
CA LEU A 115 -9.54 7.55 12.16
C LEU A 115 -10.25 6.20 12.11
N VAL A 116 -10.71 5.81 10.93
CA VAL A 116 -11.36 4.51 10.70
C VAL A 116 -10.34 3.37 10.60
N TRP A 117 -9.14 3.64 10.10
CA TRP A 117 -8.12 2.63 9.83
C TRP A 117 -7.20 2.37 11.02
N THR A 118 -7.43 1.28 11.75
CA THR A 118 -6.52 0.83 12.81
C THR A 118 -5.25 0.15 12.25
N PRO A 119 -4.11 0.18 12.95
CA PRO A 119 -2.88 -0.51 12.54
C PRO A 119 -3.10 -2.01 12.27
N GLU A 120 -4.00 -2.64 13.02
CA GLU A 120 -4.39 -4.04 12.88
C GLU A 120 -5.15 -4.27 11.56
N ALA A 121 -6.00 -3.34 11.14
CA ALA A 121 -6.69 -3.43 9.86
C ALA A 121 -5.69 -3.32 8.69
N GLY A 122 -4.68 -2.45 8.81
CA GLY A 122 -3.58 -2.33 7.85
C GLY A 122 -2.80 -3.62 7.69
N ARG A 123 -2.42 -4.22 8.82
CA ARG A 123 -1.73 -5.51 8.85
C ARG A 123 -2.58 -6.62 8.22
N ARG A 124 -3.89 -6.66 8.46
CA ARG A 124 -4.79 -7.70 7.88
C ARG A 124 -4.97 -7.56 6.37
N VAL A 125 -5.07 -6.34 5.84
CA VAL A 125 -5.18 -6.12 4.38
C VAL A 125 -3.87 -6.43 3.68
N ALA A 126 -2.74 -5.97 4.25
CA ALA A 126 -1.43 -6.40 3.79
C ALA A 126 -1.31 -7.93 3.87
N ALA A 127 -1.84 -8.54 4.94
CA ALA A 127 -1.86 -9.98 5.15
C ALA A 127 -2.81 -10.76 4.21
N ALA A 128 -3.66 -10.09 3.44
CA ALA A 128 -4.53 -10.70 2.44
C ALA A 128 -4.06 -10.46 0.99
N GLU A 129 -3.09 -9.57 0.78
CA GLU A 129 -2.59 -9.23 -0.56
C GLU A 129 -1.69 -10.37 -1.08
N PRO A 130 -1.94 -10.91 -2.28
CA PRO A 130 -1.12 -11.99 -2.85
C PRO A 130 0.33 -11.53 -2.93
N ASP A 131 1.23 -12.25 -2.27
CA ASP A 131 2.65 -11.93 -2.25
C ASP A 131 3.40 -13.06 -2.95
N PRO A 132 3.80 -12.88 -4.22
CA PRO A 132 4.42 -13.95 -5.01
C PRO A 132 5.76 -14.38 -4.43
N MET A 133 6.49 -13.47 -3.73
CA MET A 133 7.74 -13.85 -3.07
C MET A 133 7.46 -14.69 -1.82
N LEU A 134 6.41 -14.38 -1.06
CA LEU A 134 5.98 -15.23 0.05
C LEU A 134 5.49 -16.58 -0.45
N ALA A 135 4.71 -16.61 -1.54
CA ALA A 135 4.25 -17.85 -2.14
C ALA A 135 5.42 -18.73 -2.60
N ALA A 136 6.42 -18.14 -3.27
CA ALA A 136 7.62 -18.85 -3.67
C ALA A 136 8.43 -19.40 -2.48
N LEU A 137 8.45 -18.67 -1.34
CA LEU A 137 9.09 -19.16 -0.12
C LEU A 137 8.34 -20.33 0.51
N LEU A 138 7.01 -20.32 0.47
CA LEU A 138 6.18 -21.40 1.01
C LEU A 138 6.13 -22.62 0.09
N ASP A 139 6.43 -22.46 -1.20
CA ASP A 139 6.48 -23.55 -2.19
C ASP A 139 7.87 -24.25 -2.23
N LEU A 140 8.84 -23.77 -1.43
CA LEU A 140 10.14 -24.43 -1.30
C LEU A 140 9.98 -25.83 -0.68
N PRO A 141 10.71 -26.83 -1.20
CA PRO A 141 10.63 -28.18 -0.66
C PRO A 141 11.22 -28.25 0.76
N ASP A 142 10.69 -29.15 1.58
CA ASP A 142 11.07 -29.29 2.98
C ASP A 142 12.54 -29.69 3.19
N ASP A 143 13.15 -30.32 2.18
CA ASP A 143 14.55 -30.74 2.14
C ASP A 143 15.46 -29.74 1.41
N ALA A 144 14.95 -28.54 1.08
CA ALA A 144 15.76 -27.49 0.47
C ALA A 144 16.97 -27.14 1.35
N ASP A 145 18.10 -26.87 0.70
CA ASP A 145 19.33 -26.46 1.37
C ASP A 145 19.08 -25.23 2.26
N PRO A 146 19.27 -25.33 3.60
CA PRO A 146 19.01 -24.24 4.53
C PRO A 146 19.75 -22.94 4.20
N VAL A 147 20.93 -23.02 3.55
CA VAL A 147 21.69 -21.84 3.12
C VAL A 147 21.00 -21.13 1.97
N LEU A 148 20.56 -21.87 0.95
CA LEU A 148 19.81 -21.31 -0.18
C LEU A 148 18.49 -20.70 0.28
N VAL A 149 17.85 -21.33 1.26
CA VAL A 149 16.61 -20.82 1.85
C VAL A 149 16.87 -19.53 2.65
N ALA A 150 17.97 -19.47 3.41
CA ALA A 150 18.37 -18.25 4.12
C ALA A 150 18.63 -17.08 3.16
N ASP A 151 19.27 -17.34 2.00
CA ASP A 151 19.50 -16.35 0.96
C ASP A 151 18.20 -15.89 0.30
N ALA A 152 17.28 -16.83 0.02
CA ALA A 152 15.96 -16.51 -0.51
C ALA A 152 15.15 -15.62 0.47
N ILE A 153 15.21 -15.93 1.77
CA ILE A 153 14.60 -15.10 2.82
C ILE A 153 15.26 -13.72 2.84
N ALA A 154 16.60 -13.63 2.76
CA ALA A 154 17.31 -12.36 2.74
C ALA A 154 16.87 -11.48 1.56
N ALA A 155 16.77 -12.06 0.36
CA ALA A 155 16.27 -11.36 -0.82
C ALA A 155 14.82 -10.90 -0.63
N ALA A 156 13.95 -11.76 -0.10
CA ALA A 156 12.54 -11.45 0.12
C ALA A 156 12.31 -10.37 1.19
N VAL A 157 13.11 -10.34 2.25
CA VAL A 157 13.03 -9.34 3.32
C VAL A 157 13.67 -8.01 2.91
N SER A 158 14.65 -8.03 2.00
CA SER A 158 15.29 -6.80 1.49
C SER A 158 14.44 -6.08 0.43
N ALA A 159 13.50 -6.79 -0.21
CA ALA A 159 12.55 -6.22 -1.14
C ALA A 159 11.50 -5.32 -0.46
N PRO A 160 10.84 -4.40 -1.19
CA PRO A 160 9.74 -3.61 -0.67
C PRO A 160 8.67 -4.47 0.03
N GLY A 161 8.20 -4.00 1.18
CA GLY A 161 7.26 -4.75 2.03
C GLY A 161 7.89 -5.89 2.85
N GLY A 162 9.21 -6.04 2.88
CA GLY A 162 9.90 -7.15 3.55
C GLY A 162 9.54 -7.36 5.02
N ALA A 163 9.31 -6.30 5.79
CA ALA A 163 8.86 -6.42 7.19
C ALA A 163 7.46 -7.07 7.31
N ALA A 164 6.54 -6.73 6.41
CA ALA A 164 5.22 -7.34 6.38
C ALA A 164 5.29 -8.80 5.90
N ARG A 165 6.17 -9.10 4.96
CA ARG A 165 6.43 -10.45 4.46
C ARG A 165 7.00 -11.35 5.53
N LEU A 166 8.01 -10.89 6.28
CA LEU A 166 8.59 -11.62 7.40
C LEU A 166 7.55 -11.93 8.49
N ALA A 167 6.72 -10.94 8.85
CA ALA A 167 5.65 -11.13 9.82
C ALA A 167 4.61 -12.18 9.37
N ARG A 168 4.31 -12.24 8.06
CA ARG A 168 3.40 -13.26 7.49
C ARG A 168 4.04 -14.64 7.46
N LEU A 169 5.30 -14.73 7.05
CA LEU A 169 6.06 -15.97 7.08
C LEU A 169 6.07 -16.57 8.49
N GLN A 170 6.36 -15.75 9.51
CA GLN A 170 6.30 -16.17 10.92
C GLN A 170 4.91 -16.66 11.33
N ALA A 171 3.84 -15.98 10.91
CA ALA A 171 2.48 -16.37 11.23
C ALA A 171 2.07 -17.70 10.58
N VAL A 172 2.48 -17.96 9.34
CA VAL A 172 2.22 -19.23 8.64
C VAL A 172 2.96 -20.38 9.32
N LEU A 173 4.26 -20.21 9.58
CA LEU A 173 5.08 -21.22 10.26
C LEU A 173 4.61 -21.50 11.71
N ALA A 174 4.02 -20.52 12.39
CA ALA A 174 3.44 -20.73 13.72
C ALA A 174 2.10 -21.49 13.68
N ALA A 175 1.36 -21.41 12.58
CA ALA A 175 0.04 -22.05 12.44
C ALA A 175 0.14 -23.51 11.96
N GLU A 176 1.07 -23.81 11.06
CA GLU A 176 1.32 -25.16 10.57
C GLU A 176 2.43 -25.79 11.41
N GLY A 177 2.10 -26.64 12.39
CA GLY A 177 3.07 -27.16 13.37
C GLY A 177 4.35 -27.77 12.78
N ASP A 178 4.23 -28.80 11.95
CA ASP A 178 5.36 -29.60 11.47
C ASP A 178 5.75 -29.36 10.00
N GLY A 179 5.00 -28.53 9.27
CA GLY A 179 5.31 -28.20 7.87
C GLY A 179 6.47 -27.22 7.75
N HIS A 180 7.13 -27.22 6.59
CA HIS A 180 8.14 -26.23 6.17
C HIS A 180 9.46 -26.33 6.96
N ALA A 181 10.00 -27.55 7.14
CA ALA A 181 11.18 -27.81 7.99
C ALA A 181 12.44 -27.08 7.47
N GLY A 182 12.74 -27.19 6.16
CA GLY A 182 13.83 -26.46 5.51
C GLY A 182 13.67 -24.94 5.62
N LEU A 183 12.44 -24.44 5.53
CA LEU A 183 12.13 -23.01 5.69
C LEU A 183 12.39 -22.50 7.10
N ARG A 184 12.06 -23.29 8.13
CA ARG A 184 12.37 -22.95 9.53
C ARG A 184 13.87 -22.92 9.78
N GLN A 185 14.61 -23.91 9.26
CA GLN A 185 16.06 -23.97 9.39
C GLN A 185 16.73 -22.78 8.67
N GLY A 186 16.33 -22.49 7.44
CA GLY A 186 16.81 -21.32 6.71
C GLY A 186 16.50 -20.00 7.41
N LEU A 187 15.31 -19.86 8.02
CA LEU A 187 14.94 -18.67 8.80
C LEU A 187 15.81 -18.52 10.05
N ALA A 188 16.13 -19.61 10.74
CA ALA A 188 17.04 -19.60 11.89
C ALA A 188 18.45 -19.17 11.48
N LEU A 189 19.00 -19.75 10.41
CA LEU A 189 20.31 -19.37 9.87
C LEU A 189 20.37 -17.90 9.44
N TRP A 190 19.32 -17.42 8.75
CA TRP A 190 19.21 -16.03 8.37
C TRP A 190 19.18 -15.09 9.58
N ALA A 191 18.43 -15.45 10.64
CA ALA A 191 18.32 -14.66 11.85
C ALA A 191 19.65 -14.58 12.62
N GLU A 192 20.39 -15.69 12.72
CA GLU A 192 21.73 -15.71 13.30
C GLU A 192 22.70 -14.82 12.52
N ASP A 193 22.68 -14.89 11.20
CA ASP A 193 23.53 -14.05 10.36
C ASP A 193 23.18 -12.56 10.47
N ALA A 194 21.89 -12.22 10.53
CA ALA A 194 21.44 -10.85 10.77
C ALA A 194 21.91 -10.33 12.15
N ALA A 195 21.86 -11.16 13.19
CA ALA A 195 22.34 -10.80 14.52
C ALA A 195 23.86 -10.55 14.54
N ARG A 196 24.66 -11.39 13.88
CA ARG A 196 26.11 -11.20 13.73
C ARG A 196 26.45 -9.90 13.01
N ARG A 197 25.73 -9.58 11.93
CA ARG A 197 25.91 -8.31 11.19
C ARG A 197 25.53 -7.09 12.03
N GLY A 198 24.53 -7.20 12.90
CA GLY A 198 24.15 -6.16 13.85
C GLY A 198 25.27 -5.87 14.86
N ALA A 199 25.77 -6.90 15.54
CA ALA A 199 26.83 -6.78 16.54
C ALA A 199 28.14 -6.21 15.96
N GLY A 200 28.51 -6.60 14.74
CA GLY A 200 29.70 -6.07 14.06
C GLY A 200 29.60 -4.57 13.73
N ARG A 201 28.39 -4.06 13.44
CA ARG A 201 28.18 -2.62 13.21
C ARG A 201 28.26 -1.81 14.49
N GLU A 202 27.78 -2.35 15.61
CA GLU A 202 27.89 -1.69 16.92
C GLU A 202 29.35 -1.60 17.38
N ALA A 203 30.13 -2.68 17.20
CA ALA A 203 31.56 -2.67 17.52
C ALA A 203 32.35 -1.64 16.68
N ALA A 204 31.99 -1.46 15.40
CA ALA A 204 32.61 -0.48 14.51
C ALA A 204 32.18 0.98 14.78
N ALA A 205 31.09 1.21 15.53
CA ALA A 205 30.60 2.55 15.84
C ALA A 205 31.17 3.13 17.15
N VAL A 206 31.83 2.30 17.96
CA VAL A 206 32.37 2.66 19.29
C VAL A 206 33.91 2.77 19.30
N GLY A 207 34.59 2.35 18.23
CA GLY A 207 36.04 2.48 18.03
C GLY A 207 36.40 3.66 17.12
#